data_AF-A0A3B0BUZ0-F1
#
_entry.id   AF-A0A3B0BUZ0-F1
#
_cell.length_a   1.000
_cell.length_b   1.000
_cell.length_c   1.000
_cell.angle_alpha   90.00
_cell.angle_beta   90.00
_cell.angle_gamma   90.00
#
_symmetry.space_group_name_H-M   'P 1'
#
loop_
_entity.id
_entity.type
_entity.pdbx_description
1 polymer ?
#
loop_
_entity_poly.entity_id
_entity_poly.type
_entity_poly.pdbx_seq_one_letter_code
_entity_poly.pdbx_strand_id
1 'polypeptide(L)'
;MGIVMDKDVMPMNAKEAAMILGVHYKTILNMINDGRLAATKNDSGDWVISDSDLAAREQRITDKEFSAIYAHMAMKMIEKEHSRAVKSAREELTYIARLIIKYADNPNGFNQQIKRLQKALESYKAVEAFTQTVESLRKQVDA
;
A
#
# COMPACT_ATOMS: atom_id res chain seq x y z
N MET A 1 18.07 22.00 -49.62
CA MET A 1 18.57 21.19 -48.49
C MET A 1 18.54 22.09 -47.26
N GLY A 2 17.45 22.04 -46.49
CA GLY A 2 17.38 22.74 -45.21
C GLY A 2 18.03 21.85 -44.15
N ILE A 3 19.12 22.33 -43.56
CA ILE A 3 19.73 21.73 -42.38
C ILE A 3 18.71 21.89 -41.26
N VAL A 4 18.02 20.80 -40.93
CA VAL A 4 17.19 20.73 -39.73
C VAL A 4 18.18 20.78 -38.58
N MET A 5 18.20 21.90 -37.87
CA MET A 5 18.92 22.01 -36.60
C MET A 5 18.37 20.92 -35.68
N ASP A 6 19.21 19.93 -35.39
CA ASP A 6 19.02 19.03 -34.26
C ASP A 6 18.75 19.93 -33.05
N LYS A 7 17.57 19.76 -32.45
CA LYS A 7 17.28 20.40 -31.17
C LYS A 7 18.36 19.93 -30.21
N ASP A 8 19.13 20.87 -29.65
CA ASP A 8 20.13 20.63 -28.61
C ASP A 8 19.59 19.63 -27.57
N VAL A 9 19.98 18.36 -27.71
CA VAL A 9 19.79 17.35 -26.68
C VAL A 9 20.85 17.66 -25.65
N MET A 10 20.54 18.51 -24.68
CA MET A 10 21.48 18.77 -23.60
C MET A 10 21.70 17.46 -22.83
N PRO A 11 22.93 16.91 -22.81
CA PRO A 11 23.23 15.71 -22.08
C PRO A 11 22.99 15.97 -20.59
N MET A 12 21.97 15.32 -20.03
CA MET A 12 21.53 15.56 -18.66
C MET A 12 22.24 14.62 -17.71
N ASN A 13 22.78 15.15 -16.62
CA ASN A 13 23.43 14.32 -15.62
C ASN A 13 22.44 13.67 -14.65
N ALA A 14 22.90 12.64 -13.92
CA ALA A 14 22.04 11.92 -12.97
C ALA A 14 21.48 12.80 -11.82
N LYS A 15 22.08 13.95 -11.50
CA LYS A 15 21.54 14.90 -10.51
C LYS A 15 20.39 15.71 -11.08
N GLU A 16 20.52 16.16 -12.32
CA GLU A 16 19.47 16.88 -13.03
C GLU A 16 18.26 15.97 -13.27
N ALA A 17 18.49 14.72 -13.69
CA ALA A 17 17.43 13.73 -13.82
C ALA A 17 16.68 13.46 -12.51
N ALA A 18 17.37 13.48 -11.37
CA ALA A 18 16.77 13.32 -10.05
C ALA A 18 15.85 14.51 -9.70
N MET A 19 16.27 15.73 -10.03
CA MET A 19 15.47 16.93 -9.81
C MET A 19 14.22 16.95 -10.68
N ILE A 20 14.32 16.55 -11.95
CA ILE A 20 13.17 16.51 -12.87
C ILE A 20 12.16 15.44 -12.45
N LEU A 21 12.61 14.24 -12.11
CA LEU A 21 11.71 13.15 -11.68
C LEU A 21 11.22 13.30 -10.23
N GLY A 22 11.70 14.29 -9.47
CA GLY A 22 11.32 14.49 -8.07
C GLY A 22 11.76 13.34 -7.15
N VAL A 23 12.81 12.60 -7.51
CA VAL A 23 13.31 11.44 -6.76
C VAL A 23 14.71 11.68 -6.21
N HIS A 24 15.14 10.85 -5.26
CA HIS A 24 16.49 10.94 -4.71
C HIS A 24 17.56 10.51 -5.74
N TYR A 25 18.73 11.17 -5.75
CA TYR A 25 19.85 10.85 -6.66
C TYR A 25 20.25 9.36 -6.68
N LYS A 26 20.22 8.70 -5.50
CA LYS A 26 20.48 7.25 -5.36
C LYS A 26 19.49 6.40 -6.18
N THR A 27 18.24 6.83 -6.29
CA THR A 27 17.19 6.15 -7.07
C THR A 27 17.54 6.15 -8.55
N ILE A 28 18.02 7.29 -9.08
CA ILE A 28 18.51 7.38 -10.47
C ILE A 28 19.69 6.45 -10.71
N LEU A 29 20.69 6.44 -9.81
CA LEU A 29 21.84 5.53 -9.94
C LEU A 29 21.43 4.05 -9.91
N ASN A 30 20.47 3.68 -9.06
CA ASN A 30 19.95 2.32 -9.03
C ASN A 30 19.27 1.98 -10.35
N MET A 31 18.45 2.87 -10.89
CA MET A 31 17.78 2.69 -12.19
C MET A 31 18.77 2.56 -13.36
N ILE A 32 19.91 3.26 -13.30
CA ILE A 32 20.98 3.08 -14.30
C ILE A 32 21.62 1.70 -14.13
N ASN A 33 21.95 1.32 -12.90
CA ASN A 33 22.67 0.08 -12.60
C ASN A 33 21.86 -1.20 -12.92
N ASP A 34 20.55 -1.14 -12.80
CA ASP A 34 19.65 -2.26 -13.13
C ASP A 34 19.06 -2.17 -14.56
N GLY A 35 19.56 -1.24 -15.37
CA GLY A 35 19.20 -1.09 -16.78
C GLY A 35 17.82 -0.50 -17.03
N ARG A 36 17.12 -0.02 -15.99
CA ARG A 36 15.83 0.67 -16.12
C ARG A 36 15.93 2.07 -16.70
N LEU A 37 17.12 2.68 -16.68
CA LEU A 37 17.42 3.97 -17.31
C LEU A 37 18.66 3.82 -18.18
N ALA A 38 18.51 4.10 -19.48
CA ALA A 38 19.64 4.13 -20.39
C ALA A 38 20.52 5.35 -20.07
N ALA A 39 21.76 5.10 -19.70
CA ALA A 39 22.75 6.13 -19.46
C ALA A 39 24.12 5.68 -19.98
N THR A 40 24.89 6.63 -20.49
CA THR A 40 26.29 6.44 -20.87
C THR A 40 27.18 7.26 -19.97
N LYS A 41 28.44 6.87 -19.81
CA LYS A 41 29.42 7.73 -19.12
C LYS A 41 30.09 8.64 -20.12
N ASN A 42 30.22 9.93 -19.79
CA ASN A 42 31.04 10.85 -20.55
C ASN A 42 32.54 10.69 -20.20
N ASP A 43 33.40 11.43 -20.89
CA ASP A 43 34.86 11.41 -20.69
C ASP A 43 35.30 11.85 -19.28
N SER A 44 34.43 12.57 -18.56
CA SER A 44 34.62 12.98 -17.16
C SER A 44 34.18 11.92 -16.15
N GLY A 45 33.57 10.82 -16.60
CA GLY A 45 33.06 9.73 -15.76
C GLY A 45 31.64 9.93 -15.22
N ASP A 46 30.95 11.01 -15.61
CA ASP A 46 29.57 11.31 -15.21
C ASP A 46 28.56 10.59 -16.10
N TRP A 47 27.44 10.20 -15.49
CA TRP A 47 26.32 9.58 -16.22
C TRP A 47 25.54 10.62 -17.01
N VAL A 48 25.38 10.36 -18.30
CA VAL A 48 24.59 11.13 -19.27
C VAL A 48 23.33 10.35 -19.62
N ILE A 49 22.18 10.98 -19.43
CA ILE A 49 20.84 10.41 -19.61
C ILE A 49 20.13 11.14 -20.75
N SER A 50 19.40 10.40 -21.61
CA SER A 50 18.59 11.00 -22.68
C SER A 50 17.26 11.54 -22.16
N ASP A 51 16.85 12.71 -22.65
CA ASP A 51 15.60 13.37 -22.22
C ASP A 51 14.35 12.56 -22.59
N SER A 52 14.39 11.87 -23.75
CA SER A 52 13.30 10.99 -24.20
C SER A 52 13.10 9.77 -23.30
N ASP A 53 14.17 9.20 -22.76
CA ASP A 53 14.09 8.06 -21.83
C ASP A 53 13.57 8.51 -20.46
N LEU A 54 13.93 9.73 -20.05
CA LEU A 54 13.45 10.33 -18.80
C LEU A 54 11.95 10.63 -18.84
N ALA A 55 11.45 11.25 -19.91
CA ALA A 55 10.03 11.57 -20.07
C ALA A 55 9.13 10.31 -20.14
N ALA A 56 9.57 9.28 -20.87
CA ALA A 56 8.88 7.98 -20.90
C ALA A 56 8.88 7.29 -19.53
N ARG A 57 9.87 7.61 -18.69
CA ARG A 57 10.01 7.07 -17.34
C ARG A 57 9.21 7.86 -16.31
N GLU A 58 9.13 9.18 -16.42
CA GLU A 58 8.31 10.05 -15.57
C GLU A 58 6.86 9.56 -15.52
N GLN A 59 6.28 9.27 -16.69
CA GLN A 59 4.92 8.71 -16.83
C GLN A 59 4.78 7.29 -16.22
N ARG A 60 5.81 6.44 -16.32
CA ARG A 60 5.76 5.06 -15.79
C ARG A 60 6.01 4.99 -14.28
N ILE A 61 6.83 5.88 -13.75
CA ILE A 61 7.14 6.01 -12.32
C ILE A 61 5.92 6.55 -11.57
N THR A 62 5.29 7.60 -12.10
CA THR A 62 4.10 8.20 -11.47
C THR A 62 2.96 7.20 -11.32
N ASP A 63 2.75 6.30 -12.27
CA ASP A 63 1.64 5.35 -12.16
C ASP A 63 1.94 4.15 -11.25
N LYS A 64 3.13 3.56 -11.34
CA LYS A 64 3.44 2.30 -10.60
C LYS A 64 3.90 2.52 -9.17
N GLU A 65 4.77 3.51 -8.94
CA GLU A 65 5.33 3.74 -7.60
C GLU A 65 4.28 4.38 -6.68
N PHE A 66 3.46 5.30 -7.18
CA PHE A 66 2.33 5.83 -6.41
C PHE A 66 1.27 4.75 -6.15
N SER A 67 0.93 3.92 -7.15
CA SER A 67 -0.04 2.83 -6.95
C SER A 67 0.42 1.87 -5.84
N ALA A 68 1.71 1.50 -5.81
CA ALA A 68 2.27 0.67 -4.74
C ALA A 68 2.20 1.36 -3.36
N ILE A 69 2.53 2.65 -3.27
CA ILE A 69 2.44 3.43 -2.03
C ILE A 69 0.98 3.48 -1.53
N TYR A 70 0.03 3.78 -2.41
CA TYR A 70 -1.39 3.82 -2.04
C TYR A 70 -1.93 2.44 -1.68
N ALA A 71 -1.51 1.37 -2.36
CA ALA A 71 -1.88 0.00 -2.03
C ALA A 71 -1.41 -0.39 -0.62
N HIS A 72 -0.14 -0.10 -0.26
CA HIS A 72 0.36 -0.32 1.09
C HIS A 72 -0.36 0.53 2.14
N MET A 73 -0.68 1.79 1.83
CA MET A 73 -1.42 2.66 2.75
C MET A 73 -2.84 2.16 2.99
N ALA A 74 -3.56 1.81 1.92
CA ALA A 74 -4.89 1.22 1.99
C ALA A 74 -4.87 -0.09 2.78
N MET A 75 -3.87 -0.95 2.54
CA MET A 75 -3.70 -2.20 3.28
C MET A 75 -3.53 -1.96 4.78
N LYS A 76 -2.66 -1.01 5.19
CA LYS A 76 -2.49 -0.65 6.61
C LYS A 76 -3.78 -0.13 7.25
N MET A 77 -4.58 0.63 6.51
CA MET A 77 -5.88 1.09 7.01
C MET A 77 -6.85 -0.07 7.20
N ILE A 78 -6.91 -0.99 6.23
CA ILE A 78 -7.72 -2.22 6.32
C ILE A 78 -7.29 -3.07 7.52
N GLU A 79 -5.99 -3.33 7.69
CA GLU A 79 -5.46 -4.09 8.82
C GLU A 79 -5.82 -3.46 10.17
N LYS A 80 -5.71 -2.13 10.26
CA LYS A 80 -6.03 -1.38 11.47
C LYS A 80 -7.51 -1.47 11.82
N GLU A 81 -8.40 -1.24 10.85
CA GLU A 81 -9.84 -1.33 11.09
C GLU A 81 -10.30 -2.76 11.36
N HIS A 82 -9.73 -3.74 10.65
CA HIS A 82 -9.98 -5.16 10.91
C HIS A 82 -9.58 -5.55 12.34
N SER A 83 -8.38 -5.16 12.77
CA SER A 83 -7.88 -5.44 14.13
C SER A 83 -8.79 -4.82 15.21
N ARG A 84 -9.30 -3.60 14.97
CA ARG A 84 -10.27 -2.94 15.85
C ARG A 84 -11.58 -3.71 15.89
N ALA A 85 -12.10 -4.13 14.74
CA ALA A 85 -13.34 -4.90 14.65
C ALA A 85 -13.24 -6.23 15.40
N VAL A 86 -12.15 -7.00 15.22
CA VAL A 86 -11.91 -8.25 15.95
C VAL A 86 -11.89 -8.01 17.45
N LYS A 87 -11.14 -7.01 17.91
CA LYS A 87 -11.04 -6.67 19.33
C LYS A 87 -12.42 -6.31 19.91
N SER A 88 -13.15 -5.43 19.24
CA SER A 88 -14.48 -4.99 19.68
C SER A 88 -15.47 -6.15 19.75
N ALA A 89 -15.49 -7.05 18.76
CA ALA A 89 -16.35 -8.22 18.77
C ALA A 89 -16.04 -9.19 19.92
N ARG A 90 -14.75 -9.39 20.26
CA ARG A 90 -14.35 -10.20 21.43
C ARG A 90 -14.78 -9.59 22.76
N GLU A 91 -14.64 -8.27 22.88
CA GLU A 91 -15.05 -7.53 24.06
C GLU A 91 -16.57 -7.60 24.24
N GLU A 92 -17.34 -7.47 23.16
CA GLU A 92 -18.81 -7.63 23.19
C GLU A 92 -19.24 -9.03 23.62
N LEU A 93 -18.64 -10.08 23.04
CA LEU A 93 -18.88 -11.47 23.44
C LEU A 93 -18.62 -11.68 24.94
N THR A 94 -17.49 -11.18 25.43
CA THR A 94 -17.10 -11.27 26.84
C THR A 94 -18.09 -10.52 27.74
N TYR A 95 -18.52 -9.33 27.32
CA TYR A 95 -19.48 -8.51 28.05
C TYR A 95 -20.84 -9.22 28.16
N ILE A 96 -21.37 -9.75 27.06
CA ILE A 96 -22.65 -10.45 27.06
C ILE A 96 -22.57 -11.74 27.87
N ALA A 97 -21.47 -12.50 27.78
CA ALA A 97 -21.26 -13.69 28.60
C ALA A 97 -21.32 -13.38 30.11
N ARG A 98 -20.74 -12.27 30.54
CA ARG A 98 -20.84 -11.80 31.94
C ARG A 98 -22.27 -11.41 32.31
N LEU A 99 -23.01 -10.78 31.40
CA LEU A 99 -24.42 -10.45 31.64
C LEU A 99 -25.30 -11.70 31.76
N ILE A 100 -25.03 -12.76 31.00
CA ILE A 100 -25.77 -14.03 31.12
C ILE A 100 -25.67 -14.57 32.55
N ILE A 101 -24.46 -14.58 33.12
CA ILE A 101 -24.24 -15.01 34.51
C ILE A 101 -25.02 -14.11 35.48
N LYS A 102 -24.99 -12.78 35.25
CA LYS A 102 -25.71 -11.81 36.09
C LYS A 102 -27.23 -12.00 36.07
N TYR A 103 -27.80 -12.42 34.94
CA TYR A 103 -29.24 -12.61 34.78
C TYR A 103 -29.68 -14.08 34.92
N ALA A 104 -28.81 -14.98 35.43
CA ALA A 104 -29.09 -16.41 35.52
C ALA A 104 -30.43 -16.73 36.23
N ASP A 105 -30.76 -15.99 37.29
CA ASP A 105 -31.98 -16.19 38.08
C ASP A 105 -33.21 -15.43 37.54
N ASN A 106 -33.06 -14.68 36.44
CA ASN A 106 -34.15 -13.97 35.76
C ASN A 106 -34.37 -14.57 34.37
N PRO A 107 -35.35 -15.47 34.19
CA PRO A 107 -35.57 -16.17 32.91
C PRO A 107 -35.74 -15.23 31.71
N ASN A 108 -36.42 -14.10 31.89
CA ASN A 108 -36.61 -13.12 30.82
C ASN A 108 -35.31 -12.40 30.47
N GLY A 109 -34.56 -11.97 31.49
CA GLY A 109 -33.25 -11.33 31.31
C GLY A 109 -32.23 -12.28 30.68
N PHE A 110 -32.19 -13.53 31.15
CA PHE A 110 -31.35 -14.60 30.62
C PHE A 110 -31.62 -14.85 29.14
N ASN A 111 -32.89 -15.12 28.77
CA ASN A 111 -33.29 -15.38 27.39
C ASN A 111 -32.96 -14.21 26.45
N GLN A 112 -33.10 -12.97 26.93
CA GLN A 112 -32.69 -11.80 26.17
C GLN A 112 -31.17 -11.76 25.92
N GLN A 113 -30.35 -12.07 26.93
CA GLN A 113 -28.90 -12.09 26.75
C GLN A 113 -28.44 -13.26 25.86
N ILE A 114 -29.11 -14.42 25.89
CA ILE A 114 -28.82 -15.52 24.96
C ILE A 114 -29.04 -15.08 23.50
N LYS A 115 -30.15 -14.39 23.19
CA LYS A 115 -30.39 -13.85 21.85
C LYS A 115 -29.31 -12.82 21.44
N ARG A 116 -28.85 -12.00 22.38
CA ARG A 116 -27.75 -11.05 22.12
C ARG A 116 -26.43 -11.78 21.87
N LEU A 117 -26.13 -12.82 22.64
CA LEU A 117 -24.92 -13.62 22.48
C LEU A 117 -24.88 -14.26 21.10
N GLN A 118 -26.00 -14.80 20.62
CA GLN A 118 -26.08 -15.37 19.29
C GLN A 118 -25.74 -14.34 18.20
N LYS A 119 -26.29 -13.13 18.28
CA LYS A 119 -25.98 -12.04 17.34
C LYS A 119 -24.50 -11.63 17.40
N ALA A 120 -23.95 -11.48 18.60
CA ALA A 120 -22.54 -11.14 18.77
C ALA A 120 -21.61 -12.24 18.22
N LEU A 121 -22.00 -13.52 18.35
CA LEU A 121 -21.27 -14.65 17.77
C LEU A 121 -21.31 -14.63 16.24
N GLU A 122 -22.45 -14.32 15.65
CA GLU A 122 -22.59 -14.16 14.20
C GLU A 122 -21.70 -13.02 13.67
N SER A 123 -21.72 -11.86 14.34
CA SER A 123 -20.83 -10.74 14.02
C SER A 123 -19.36 -11.12 14.15
N TYR A 124 -18.97 -11.81 15.23
CA TYR A 124 -17.60 -12.27 15.42
C TYR A 124 -17.14 -13.23 14.32
N LYS A 125 -17.99 -14.19 13.93
CA LYS A 125 -17.70 -15.12 12.83
C LYS A 125 -17.53 -14.40 11.50
N ALA A 126 -18.36 -13.39 11.21
CA ALA A 126 -18.24 -12.60 10.00
C ALA A 126 -16.90 -11.85 9.94
N VAL A 127 -16.50 -11.25 11.07
CA VAL A 127 -15.19 -10.58 11.17
C VAL A 127 -14.05 -11.59 11.06
N GLU A 128 -14.12 -12.75 11.74
CA GLU A 128 -13.08 -13.78 11.60
C GLU A 128 -12.94 -14.29 10.17
N ALA A 129 -14.05 -14.52 9.46
CA ALA A 129 -14.02 -14.92 8.06
C ALA A 129 -13.31 -13.88 7.18
N PHE A 130 -13.51 -12.59 7.45
CA PHE A 130 -12.81 -11.52 6.74
C PHE A 130 -11.29 -11.51 6.96
N THR A 131 -10.79 -12.14 8.03
CA THR A 131 -9.34 -12.26 8.29
C THR A 131 -8.62 -12.95 7.14
N GLN A 132 -9.21 -13.99 6.55
CA GLN A 132 -8.62 -14.70 5.40
C GLN A 132 -8.49 -13.78 4.18
N THR A 133 -9.49 -12.91 3.96
CA THR A 133 -9.45 -11.90 2.90
C THR A 133 -8.36 -10.87 3.16
N VAL A 134 -8.23 -10.37 4.39
CA VAL A 134 -7.17 -9.42 4.77
C VAL A 134 -5.78 -10.03 4.57
N GLU A 135 -5.57 -11.29 4.99
CA GLU A 135 -4.30 -12.00 4.78
C GLU A 135 -3.98 -12.23 3.30
N SER A 136 -4.99 -12.57 2.49
CA SER A 136 -4.83 -12.72 1.05
C SER A 136 -4.44 -11.40 0.38
N LEU A 137 -5.11 -10.30 0.74
CA LEU A 137 -4.80 -8.97 0.22
C LEU A 137 -3.39 -8.53 0.60
N ARG A 138 -2.98 -8.76 1.85
CA ARG A 138 -1.62 -8.47 2.30
C ARG A 138 -0.58 -9.18 1.45
N LYS A 139 -0.75 -10.49 1.20
CA LYS A 139 0.16 -11.27 0.36
C LYS A 139 0.26 -10.73 -1.08
N GLN A 140 -0.84 -10.20 -1.63
CA GLN A 140 -0.84 -9.60 -2.97
C GLN A 140 -0.14 -8.25 -3.01
N VAL A 141 -0.20 -7.46 -1.93
CA VAL A 141 0.48 -6.17 -1.82
C VAL A 141 1.99 -6.34 -1.57
N ASP A 142 2.38 -7.41 -0.87
CA ASP A 142 3.79 -7.73 -0.57
C ASP A 142 4.50 -8.53 -1.69
N ALA A 143 3.77 -8.98 -2.72
CA ALA A 143 4.28 -9.79 -3.85
C ALA A 143 4.70 -8.94 -5.05
#